data_AF-A0AAD7A2Y1-F1
#
_entry.id   AF-A0AAD7A2Y1-F1
#
_cell.length_a   1.000
_cell.length_b   1.000
_cell.length_c   1.000
_cell.angle_alpha   90.00
_cell.angle_beta   90.00
_cell.angle_gamma   90.00
#
_symmetry.space_group_name_H-M   'P 1'
#
loop_
_entity.id
_entity.type
_entity.pdbx_description
1 polymer ?
#
loop_
_entity_poly.entity_id
_entity_poly.type
_entity_poly.pdbx_seq_one_letter_code
_entity_poly.pdbx_strand_id
1 'polypeptide(L)'
;MSDNNLSFDELMDLPLADSSPLKSPISGPIIPDLQESPSPLSGNVVSARRKRPAEDMSQFAGEVARAHKLPKAEHNELATYSKMGRRQQNLIMPADAAWAVPKRLHDMVLANPDWGFGLHLKSGKDAMDTLSSEVSLVLTAKRNTIKTVVISSLGSSPPEGSEQRTDALDIVELSHLLISKLKVRVKVDIRLCGRVAILRKLIAEKNDNTYWGAVDRQLANVRKKHPDPVKQSKWIKQHMLDPDLALYKHVELKDLASGPGVPFVPMAGPSRLPDASDDE
;
A
#
# COMPACT_ATOMS: atom_id res chain seq x y z
N MET A 1 -42.15 -16.33 -3.72
CA MET A 1 -40.92 -15.52 -3.64
C MET A 1 -39.83 -16.41 -4.17
N SER A 2 -39.44 -16.21 -5.43
CA SER A 2 -38.50 -17.08 -6.14
C SER A 2 -37.12 -16.46 -6.03
N ASP A 3 -36.19 -17.17 -5.41
CA ASP A 3 -34.83 -16.72 -5.17
C ASP A 3 -34.03 -16.75 -6.48
N ASN A 4 -33.76 -15.58 -7.04
CA ASN A 4 -32.75 -15.37 -8.08
C ASN A 4 -31.37 -15.31 -7.40
N ASN A 5 -30.81 -16.45 -7.06
CA ASN A 5 -29.38 -16.58 -6.78
C ASN A 5 -28.66 -16.90 -8.09
N LEU A 6 -28.19 -15.86 -8.77
CA LEU A 6 -27.22 -16.01 -9.86
C LEU A 6 -25.92 -16.58 -9.27
N SER A 7 -25.47 -17.69 -9.84
CA SER A 7 -24.20 -18.33 -9.48
C SER A 7 -23.04 -17.41 -9.80
N PHE A 8 -22.08 -17.29 -8.87
CA PHE A 8 -20.87 -16.48 -9.05
C PHE A 8 -20.02 -16.93 -10.25
N ASP A 9 -20.13 -18.19 -10.66
CA ASP A 9 -19.43 -18.72 -11.83
C ASP A 9 -19.96 -18.11 -13.15
N GLU A 10 -21.22 -17.64 -13.18
CA GLU A 10 -21.84 -17.05 -14.38
C GLU A 10 -21.39 -15.60 -14.64
N LEU A 11 -20.77 -14.94 -13.65
CA LEU A 11 -20.28 -13.55 -13.76
C LEU A 11 -18.85 -13.45 -14.32
N MET A 12 -18.12 -14.57 -14.44
CA MET A 12 -16.69 -14.55 -14.79
C MET A 12 -16.38 -14.95 -16.24
N ASP A 13 -17.38 -15.29 -17.05
CA ASP A 13 -17.23 -15.78 -18.44
C ASP A 13 -17.54 -14.75 -19.53
N LEU A 14 -17.41 -13.45 -19.25
CA LEU A 14 -17.58 -12.42 -20.28
C LEU A 14 -16.34 -12.39 -21.22
N PRO A 15 -16.53 -12.52 -22.55
CA PRO A 15 -15.44 -12.55 -23.52
C PRO A 15 -14.75 -11.18 -23.61
N LEU A 16 -13.42 -11.18 -23.42
CA LEU A 16 -12.55 -10.04 -23.64
C LEU A 16 -12.59 -9.64 -25.13
N ALA A 17 -13.08 -8.44 -25.40
CA ALA A 17 -13.07 -7.85 -26.73
C ALA A 17 -11.64 -7.56 -27.19
N ASP A 18 -11.35 -8.02 -28.39
CA ASP A 18 -10.11 -7.83 -29.14
C ASP A 18 -9.89 -6.34 -29.45
N SER A 19 -8.77 -5.77 -29.03
CA SER A 19 -8.43 -4.36 -29.27
C SER A 19 -7.13 -4.26 -30.06
N SER A 20 -7.28 -4.04 -31.37
CA SER A 20 -6.20 -3.78 -32.31
C SER A 20 -5.47 -2.45 -32.01
N PRO A 21 -4.16 -2.33 -32.29
CA PRO A 21 -3.38 -1.14 -31.97
C PRO A 21 -3.48 -0.07 -33.06
N LEU A 22 -3.95 1.12 -32.70
CA LEU A 22 -3.88 2.34 -33.52
C LEU A 22 -2.52 3.02 -33.35
N LYS A 23 -1.76 3.10 -34.46
CA LYS A 23 -0.54 3.89 -34.61
C LYS A 23 -0.89 5.39 -34.69
N SER A 24 -0.16 6.24 -33.96
CA SER A 24 -0.05 7.66 -34.28
C SER A 24 1.35 8.19 -33.90
N PRO A 25 1.94 9.10 -34.72
CA PRO A 25 3.27 9.67 -34.48
C PRO A 25 3.16 11.03 -33.78
N ILE A 26 3.97 11.25 -32.74
CA ILE A 26 4.14 12.57 -32.13
C ILE A 26 5.64 12.87 -32.07
N SER A 27 6.04 13.85 -32.89
CA SER A 27 7.37 14.46 -32.93
C SER A 27 7.43 15.59 -31.89
N GLY A 28 8.53 15.68 -31.14
CA GLY A 28 8.76 16.71 -30.13
C GLY A 28 10.26 17.03 -29.94
N PRO A 29 10.61 18.25 -29.47
CA PRO A 29 11.89 18.89 -29.74
C PRO A 29 12.99 18.63 -28.71
N ILE A 30 14.23 18.78 -29.20
CA ILE A 30 15.53 18.60 -28.55
C ILE A 30 15.79 19.71 -27.50
N ILE A 31 16.23 19.33 -26.29
CA ILE A 31 16.69 20.25 -25.23
C ILE A 31 18.20 20.04 -25.01
N PRO A 32 19.03 21.11 -24.94
CA PRO A 32 20.47 20.99 -24.74
C PRO A 32 20.87 20.83 -23.26
N ASP A 33 22.01 20.16 -23.14
CA ASP A 33 22.81 19.75 -21.99
C ASP A 33 23.25 20.90 -21.07
N LEU A 34 23.16 20.70 -19.75
CA LEU A 34 23.56 21.67 -18.72
C LEU A 34 24.50 21.03 -17.68
N GLN A 35 25.78 21.27 -17.95
CA GLN A 35 26.96 21.38 -17.10
C GLN A 35 26.82 21.26 -15.56
N GLU A 36 27.63 20.36 -15.01
CA GLU A 36 27.87 20.09 -13.60
C GLU A 36 28.52 21.27 -12.83
N SER A 37 28.13 21.44 -11.56
CA SER A 37 28.67 22.44 -10.63
C SER A 37 29.36 21.76 -9.44
N PRO A 38 30.53 22.25 -8.98
CA PRO A 38 31.38 21.55 -8.00
C PRO A 38 30.92 21.72 -6.54
N SER A 39 31.16 20.68 -5.75
CA SER A 39 30.80 20.55 -4.33
C SER A 39 31.80 21.27 -3.39
N PRO A 40 31.34 21.98 -2.33
CA PRO A 40 32.23 22.49 -1.28
C PRO A 40 32.43 21.50 -0.12
N LEU A 41 33.66 21.52 0.41
CA LEU A 41 34.22 20.67 1.46
C LEU A 41 33.53 20.84 2.83
N SER A 42 33.30 19.70 3.50
CA SER A 42 32.73 19.59 4.86
C SER A 42 33.74 19.93 5.95
N GLY A 43 33.44 20.96 6.75
CA GLY A 43 34.09 21.24 8.03
C GLY A 43 33.20 20.79 9.20
N ASN A 44 33.75 19.95 10.08
CA ASN A 44 33.09 19.46 11.29
C ASN A 44 32.96 20.58 12.35
N VAL A 45 31.73 21.04 12.60
CA VAL A 45 31.42 21.94 13.72
C VAL A 45 30.50 21.22 14.70
N VAL A 46 31.04 20.93 15.89
CA VAL A 46 30.29 20.35 17.02
C VAL A 46 29.38 21.43 17.60
N SER A 47 28.12 21.45 17.16
CA SER A 47 27.13 22.45 17.56
C SER A 47 26.35 21.99 18.80
N ALA A 48 26.56 22.68 19.92
CA ALA A 48 25.73 22.57 21.10
C ALA A 48 24.26 22.91 20.78
N ARG A 49 23.33 21.98 21.04
CA ARG A 49 21.88 22.14 20.81
C ARG A 49 21.26 23.09 21.83
N ARG A 50 21.35 24.40 21.57
CA ARG A 50 20.36 25.34 22.10
C ARG A 50 19.07 25.18 21.30
N LYS A 51 17.91 25.11 21.97
CA LYS A 51 16.60 25.12 21.31
C LYS A 51 16.54 26.39 20.46
N ARG A 52 16.67 26.27 19.14
CA ARG A 52 16.58 27.41 18.23
C ARG A 52 15.17 28.02 18.37
N PRO A 53 15.05 29.36 18.41
CA PRO A 53 13.76 30.01 18.18
C PRO A 53 13.13 29.44 16.92
N ALA A 54 11.80 29.31 16.89
CA ALA A 54 11.11 28.81 15.70
C ALA A 54 11.58 29.61 14.48
N GLU A 55 12.26 28.94 13.54
CA GLU A 55 12.81 29.58 12.35
C GLU A 55 11.64 30.19 11.57
N ASP A 56 11.64 31.52 11.43
CA ASP A 56 10.65 32.23 10.63
C ASP A 56 10.88 31.89 9.14
N MET A 57 10.01 31.03 8.60
CA MET A 57 10.11 30.51 7.25
C MET A 57 9.51 31.47 6.19
N SER A 58 9.10 32.67 6.58
CA SER A 58 8.46 33.63 5.67
C SER A 58 9.36 34.10 4.54
N GLN A 59 10.68 34.22 4.77
CA GLN A 59 11.64 34.58 3.72
C GLN A 59 11.71 33.49 2.64
N PHE A 60 11.81 32.23 3.06
CA PHE A 60 11.83 31.08 2.15
C PHE A 60 10.52 30.96 1.36
N ALA A 61 9.36 31.12 2.03
CA ALA A 61 8.07 31.12 1.35
C ALA A 61 7.99 32.21 0.26
N GLY A 62 8.52 33.41 0.54
CA GLY A 62 8.60 34.50 -0.41
C GLY A 62 9.54 34.25 -1.60
N GLU A 63 10.65 33.54 -1.39
CA GLU A 63 11.57 33.10 -2.45
C GLU A 63 10.94 32.05 -3.35
N VAL A 64 10.34 31.00 -2.77
CA VAL A 64 9.63 29.95 -3.51
C VAL A 64 8.51 30.53 -4.37
N ALA A 65 7.69 31.42 -3.79
CA ALA A 65 6.57 32.00 -4.51
C ALA A 65 7.03 32.92 -5.67
N ARG A 66 8.18 33.59 -5.54
CA ARG A 66 8.81 34.34 -6.65
C ARG A 66 9.39 33.42 -7.72
N ALA A 67 10.07 32.35 -7.33
CA ALA A 67 10.66 31.38 -8.25
C ALA A 67 9.58 30.73 -9.14
N HIS A 68 8.41 30.45 -8.57
CA HIS A 68 7.26 29.89 -9.28
C HIS A 68 6.33 30.92 -9.93
N LYS A 69 6.64 32.23 -9.86
CA LYS A 69 5.83 33.32 -10.41
C LYS A 69 4.35 33.27 -9.96
N LEU A 70 4.11 32.94 -8.69
CA LEU A 70 2.76 32.80 -8.17
C LEU A 70 2.02 34.15 -8.13
N PRO A 71 0.69 34.17 -8.34
CA PRO A 71 -0.14 35.35 -8.14
C PRO A 71 0.01 35.93 -6.74
N LYS A 72 -0.16 37.25 -6.60
CA LYS A 72 0.00 37.96 -5.31
C LYS A 72 -0.91 37.43 -4.20
N ALA A 73 -2.07 36.88 -4.55
CA ALA A 73 -2.99 36.24 -3.60
C ALA A 73 -2.35 34.99 -2.95
N GLU A 74 -1.81 34.08 -3.77
CA GLU A 74 -1.13 32.86 -3.32
C GLU A 74 0.18 33.15 -2.57
N HIS A 75 0.88 34.23 -2.96
CA HIS A 75 2.06 34.73 -2.25
C HIS A 75 1.74 35.07 -0.78
N ASN A 76 0.61 35.76 -0.56
CA ASN A 76 0.14 36.11 0.78
C ASN A 76 -0.32 34.87 1.57
N GLU A 77 -0.93 33.90 0.92
CA GLU A 77 -1.35 32.65 1.56
C GLU A 77 -0.15 31.80 2.02
N LEU A 78 0.87 31.64 1.18
CA LEU A 78 2.12 30.97 1.52
C LEU A 78 2.85 31.65 2.68
N ALA A 79 2.90 32.98 2.69
CA ALA A 79 3.49 33.76 3.77
C ALA A 79 2.66 33.69 5.07
N THR A 80 1.35 33.49 4.96
CA THR A 80 0.47 33.28 6.12
C THR A 80 0.64 31.87 6.69
N TYR A 81 0.74 30.86 5.82
CA TYR A 81 1.01 29.47 6.19
C TYR A 81 2.38 29.28 6.85
N SER A 82 3.42 29.95 6.34
CA SER A 82 4.78 29.86 6.90
C SER A 82 4.89 30.40 8.33
N LYS A 83 3.96 31.27 8.72
CA LYS A 83 3.88 31.86 10.07
C LYS A 83 3.05 31.02 11.05
N MET A 84 2.28 30.05 10.55
CA MET A 84 1.47 29.16 11.38
C MET A 84 2.34 28.11 12.08
N GLY A 85 2.00 27.76 13.32
CA GLY A 85 2.70 26.69 14.02
C GLY A 85 2.49 25.32 13.36
N ARG A 86 3.43 24.37 13.50
CA ARG A 86 3.34 23.02 12.90
C ARG A 86 1.99 22.32 13.09
N ARG A 87 1.33 22.51 14.25
CA ARG A 87 -0.02 21.93 14.50
C ARG A 87 -1.10 22.55 13.60
N GLN A 88 -1.05 23.85 13.35
CA GLN A 88 -1.97 24.56 12.46
C GLN A 88 -1.64 24.26 10.99
N GLN A 89 -0.35 24.22 10.63
CA GLN A 89 0.09 23.80 9.30
C GLN A 89 -0.37 22.38 8.95
N ASN A 90 -0.30 21.44 9.90
CA ASN A 90 -0.81 20.07 9.72
C ASN A 90 -2.35 20.01 9.62
N LEU A 91 -3.06 20.98 10.18
CA LEU A 91 -4.52 21.08 10.10
C LEU A 91 -4.98 21.72 8.77
N ILE A 92 -4.16 22.62 8.23
CA ILE A 92 -4.38 23.42 7.02
C ILE A 92 -3.56 22.86 5.85
N MET A 93 -3.08 21.61 5.93
CA MET A 93 -2.60 20.98 4.70
C MET A 93 -3.74 21.05 3.70
N PRO A 94 -3.54 21.71 2.54
CA PRO A 94 -4.65 22.12 1.69
C PRO A 94 -5.41 20.88 1.28
N ALA A 95 -6.65 21.09 0.85
CA ALA A 95 -7.37 20.09 0.11
C ALA A 95 -6.41 19.37 -0.87
N ASP A 96 -5.40 20.05 -1.48
CA ASP A 96 -4.40 19.52 -2.44
C ASP A 96 -3.71 18.22 -1.99
N ALA A 97 -3.62 17.98 -0.69
CA ALA A 97 -3.17 16.71 -0.11
C ALA A 97 -4.17 15.55 -0.29
N ALA A 98 -5.47 15.85 -0.37
CA ALA A 98 -6.52 14.92 -0.78
C ALA A 98 -6.34 14.45 -2.23
N TRP A 99 -5.60 15.18 -3.09
CA TRP A 99 -5.20 14.73 -4.43
C TRP A 99 -3.87 13.95 -4.44
N ALA A 100 -3.07 14.00 -3.36
CA ALA A 100 -1.82 13.23 -3.27
C ALA A 100 -2.06 11.71 -3.14
N VAL A 101 -3.18 11.30 -2.54
CA VAL A 101 -3.59 9.89 -2.47
C VAL A 101 -4.06 9.37 -3.85
N PRO A 102 -4.97 10.07 -4.56
CA PRO A 102 -5.31 9.76 -5.95
C PRO A 102 -4.08 9.74 -6.88
N LYS A 103 -3.13 10.67 -6.74
CA LYS A 103 -1.92 10.68 -7.57
C LYS A 103 -1.04 9.45 -7.33
N ARG A 104 -0.77 9.08 -6.07
CA ARG A 104 -0.03 7.85 -5.77
C ARG A 104 -0.76 6.59 -6.24
N LEU A 105 -2.08 6.57 -6.13
CA LEU A 105 -2.90 5.47 -6.62
C LEU A 105 -2.80 5.36 -8.15
N HIS A 106 -2.91 6.48 -8.84
CA HIS A 106 -2.74 6.59 -10.28
C HIS A 106 -1.34 6.14 -10.71
N ASP A 107 -0.28 6.61 -10.06
CA ASP A 107 1.10 6.20 -10.35
C ASP A 107 1.29 4.69 -10.13
N MET A 108 0.68 4.12 -9.07
CA MET A 108 0.71 2.70 -8.80
C MET A 108 -0.08 1.89 -9.84
N VAL A 109 -1.23 2.40 -10.28
CA VAL A 109 -2.04 1.79 -11.32
C VAL A 109 -1.30 1.79 -12.66
N LEU A 110 -0.67 2.91 -13.03
CA LEU A 110 0.18 2.99 -14.22
C LEU A 110 1.40 2.07 -14.15
N ALA A 111 1.94 1.83 -12.95
CA ALA A 111 3.05 0.90 -12.73
C ALA A 111 2.63 -0.58 -12.79
N ASN A 112 1.33 -0.89 -12.78
CA ASN A 112 0.80 -2.27 -12.78
C ASN A 112 -0.30 -2.42 -13.84
N PRO A 113 0.06 -2.39 -15.15
CA PRO A 113 -0.91 -2.47 -16.25
C PRO A 113 -1.69 -3.80 -16.26
N ASP A 114 -1.15 -4.85 -15.64
CA ASP A 114 -1.79 -6.15 -15.45
C ASP A 114 -3.03 -6.10 -14.54
N TRP A 115 -3.26 -4.99 -13.83
CA TRP A 115 -4.46 -4.79 -13.02
C TRP A 115 -5.71 -4.47 -13.85
N GLY A 116 -5.58 -4.28 -15.17
CA GLY A 116 -6.69 -4.07 -16.09
C GLY A 116 -7.20 -2.63 -16.17
N PHE A 117 -6.54 -1.68 -15.49
CA PHE A 117 -6.84 -0.26 -15.64
C PHE A 117 -6.15 0.24 -16.91
N GLY A 118 -6.92 0.53 -17.96
CA GLY A 118 -6.33 0.94 -19.23
C GLY A 118 -5.78 2.38 -19.23
N LEU A 119 -4.88 2.65 -20.17
CA LEU A 119 -4.26 3.96 -20.46
C LEU A 119 -5.25 5.08 -20.78
N HIS A 120 -6.54 4.80 -20.87
CA HIS A 120 -7.60 5.76 -21.19
C HIS A 120 -8.01 6.64 -20.00
N LEU A 121 -7.43 6.43 -18.81
CA LEU A 121 -7.52 7.34 -17.68
C LEU A 121 -6.75 8.65 -17.97
N LYS A 122 -7.31 9.49 -18.84
CA LYS A 122 -6.81 10.84 -19.06
C LYS A 122 -6.90 11.64 -17.76
N SER A 123 -5.96 12.55 -17.57
CA SER A 123 -5.92 13.49 -16.43
C SER A 123 -7.17 14.38 -16.42
N GLY A 124 -8.20 13.96 -15.70
CA GLY A 124 -9.45 14.68 -15.49
C GLY A 124 -10.09 14.24 -14.17
N LYS A 125 -10.84 15.15 -13.52
CA LYS A 125 -11.48 14.86 -12.23
C LYS A 125 -12.38 13.62 -12.32
N ASP A 126 -13.22 13.56 -13.34
CA ASP A 126 -14.15 12.45 -13.54
C ASP A 126 -13.42 11.11 -13.73
N ALA A 127 -12.29 11.10 -14.45
CA ALA A 127 -11.46 9.91 -14.61
C ALA A 127 -10.84 9.45 -13.28
N MET A 128 -10.40 10.38 -12.43
CA MET A 128 -9.88 10.07 -11.10
C MET A 128 -10.97 9.56 -10.15
N ASP A 129 -12.19 10.09 -10.25
CA ASP A 129 -13.35 9.62 -9.50
C ASP A 129 -13.75 8.20 -9.94
N THR A 130 -13.78 7.94 -11.25
CA THR A 130 -14.00 6.58 -11.81
C THR A 130 -12.92 5.62 -11.35
N LEU A 131 -11.64 5.98 -11.46
CA LEU A 131 -10.52 5.15 -10.99
C LEU A 131 -10.63 4.84 -9.49
N SER A 132 -10.95 5.85 -8.69
CA SER A 132 -11.11 5.69 -7.24
C SER A 132 -12.26 4.74 -6.90
N SER A 133 -13.36 4.81 -7.65
CA SER A 133 -14.50 3.90 -7.53
C SER A 133 -14.12 2.47 -7.88
N GLU A 134 -13.47 2.25 -9.02
CA GLU A 134 -13.04 0.92 -9.47
C GLU A 134 -12.03 0.29 -8.52
N VAL A 135 -11.02 1.05 -8.08
CA VAL A 135 -10.05 0.57 -7.09
C VAL A 135 -10.76 0.21 -5.78
N SER A 136 -11.70 1.05 -5.33
CA SER A 136 -12.48 0.77 -4.11
C SER A 136 -13.29 -0.52 -4.25
N LEU A 137 -13.90 -0.75 -5.42
CA LEU A 137 -14.63 -1.97 -5.73
C LEU A 137 -13.71 -3.20 -5.67
N VAL A 138 -12.56 -3.15 -6.35
CA VAL A 138 -11.58 -4.25 -6.37
C VAL A 138 -11.02 -4.54 -4.98
N LEU A 139 -10.66 -3.51 -4.22
CA LEU A 139 -10.16 -3.67 -2.84
C LEU A 139 -11.23 -4.24 -1.92
N THR A 140 -12.49 -3.82 -2.09
CA THR A 140 -13.63 -4.35 -1.34
C THR A 140 -13.85 -5.82 -1.66
N ALA A 141 -13.82 -6.21 -2.94
CA ALA A 141 -13.92 -7.60 -3.36
C ALA A 141 -12.78 -8.45 -2.76
N LYS A 142 -11.52 -8.01 -2.86
CA LYS A 142 -10.36 -8.69 -2.27
C LYS A 142 -10.47 -8.82 -0.75
N ARG A 143 -10.91 -7.76 -0.06
CA ARG A 143 -11.21 -7.80 1.38
C ARG A 143 -12.25 -8.87 1.69
N ASN A 144 -13.37 -8.89 0.96
CA ASN A 144 -14.39 -9.91 1.16
C ASN A 144 -13.85 -11.32 0.94
N THR A 145 -13.04 -11.55 -0.10
CA THR A 145 -12.35 -12.82 -0.31
C THR A 145 -11.47 -13.21 0.87
N ILE A 146 -10.63 -12.30 1.38
CA ILE A 146 -9.78 -12.55 2.56
C ILE A 146 -10.65 -12.91 3.76
N LYS A 147 -11.71 -12.13 4.01
CA LYS A 147 -12.63 -12.36 5.15
C LYS A 147 -13.23 -13.76 5.07
N THR A 148 -13.78 -14.14 3.92
CA THR A 148 -14.40 -15.46 3.70
C THR A 148 -13.40 -16.59 3.92
N VAL A 149 -12.19 -16.48 3.33
CA VAL A 149 -11.14 -17.51 3.47
C VAL A 149 -10.68 -17.66 4.93
N VAL A 150 -10.54 -16.55 5.66
CA VAL A 150 -10.15 -16.61 7.07
C VAL A 150 -11.29 -17.20 7.93
N ILE A 151 -12.56 -16.88 7.65
CA ILE A 151 -13.71 -17.48 8.35
C ILE A 151 -13.71 -19.00 8.17
N SER A 152 -13.60 -19.48 6.92
CA SER A 152 -13.60 -20.92 6.64
C SER A 152 -12.39 -21.64 7.24
N SER A 153 -11.27 -20.94 7.44
CA SER A 153 -10.07 -21.51 8.07
C SER A 153 -10.19 -21.80 9.56
N LEU A 154 -11.19 -21.20 10.25
CA LEU A 154 -11.33 -21.34 11.71
C LEU A 154 -11.72 -22.75 12.14
N GLY A 155 -12.29 -23.56 11.25
CA GLY A 155 -12.85 -24.86 11.59
C GLY A 155 -14.02 -24.78 12.59
N SER A 156 -14.48 -25.95 13.01
CA SER A 156 -15.51 -26.14 14.01
C SER A 156 -14.99 -25.83 15.41
N SER A 157 -15.90 -25.66 16.37
CA SER A 157 -15.52 -25.57 17.79
C SER A 157 -14.74 -26.82 18.21
N PRO A 158 -13.69 -26.69 19.04
CA PRO A 158 -12.94 -27.85 19.50
C PRO A 158 -13.86 -28.81 20.26
N PRO A 159 -13.70 -30.14 20.10
CA PRO A 159 -14.47 -31.12 20.86
C PRO A 159 -14.20 -30.96 22.36
N GLU A 160 -15.20 -31.29 23.17
CA GLU A 160 -15.17 -31.15 24.63
C GLU A 160 -13.92 -31.84 25.21
N GLY A 161 -13.09 -31.07 25.92
CA GLY A 161 -11.84 -31.57 26.51
C GLY A 161 -10.58 -31.42 25.63
N SER A 162 -10.69 -30.88 24.42
CA SER A 162 -9.52 -30.53 23.59
C SER A 162 -9.35 -29.02 23.45
N GLU A 163 -8.11 -28.55 23.43
CA GLU A 163 -7.80 -27.14 23.14
C GLU A 163 -7.64 -26.89 21.63
N GLN A 164 -7.42 -27.94 20.83
CA GLN A 164 -7.09 -27.82 19.42
C GLN A 164 -8.29 -28.07 18.51
N ARG A 165 -8.38 -27.29 17.43
CA ARG A 165 -9.37 -27.49 16.38
C ARG A 165 -8.81 -28.42 15.31
N THR A 166 -9.42 -29.59 15.14
CA THR A 166 -8.90 -30.65 14.26
C THR A 166 -9.07 -30.33 12.77
N ASP A 167 -10.12 -29.60 12.40
CA ASP A 167 -10.52 -29.25 11.04
C ASP A 167 -10.07 -27.84 10.59
N ALA A 168 -9.43 -27.08 11.47
CA ALA A 168 -8.87 -25.79 11.13
C ALA A 168 -7.58 -25.92 10.29
N LEU A 169 -7.37 -24.96 9.39
CA LEU A 169 -6.14 -24.85 8.61
C LEU A 169 -5.01 -24.30 9.48
N ASP A 170 -3.78 -24.76 9.26
CA ASP A 170 -2.65 -24.10 9.88
C ASP A 170 -2.36 -22.74 9.22
N ILE A 171 -1.53 -21.91 9.87
CA ILE A 171 -1.28 -20.54 9.43
C ILE A 171 -0.50 -20.44 8.10
N VAL A 172 0.32 -21.45 7.79
CA VAL A 172 1.12 -21.54 6.57
C VAL A 172 0.22 -21.97 5.41
N GLU A 173 -0.58 -23.01 5.60
CA GLU A 173 -1.62 -23.44 4.64
C GLU A 173 -2.61 -22.31 4.34
N LEU A 174 -3.11 -21.62 5.37
CA LEU A 174 -3.99 -20.47 5.21
C LEU A 174 -3.32 -19.34 4.40
N SER A 175 -2.02 -19.10 4.63
CA SER A 175 -1.27 -18.09 3.87
C SER A 175 -1.16 -18.47 2.39
N HIS A 176 -0.87 -19.74 2.08
CA HIS A 176 -0.85 -20.24 0.71
C HIS A 176 -2.21 -20.17 0.03
N LEU A 177 -3.29 -20.51 0.75
CA LEU A 177 -4.65 -20.44 0.25
C LEU A 177 -5.05 -19.00 -0.10
N LEU A 178 -4.70 -18.02 0.75
CA LEU A 178 -4.94 -16.61 0.48
C LEU A 178 -4.17 -16.12 -0.76
N ILE A 179 -2.89 -16.50 -0.90
CA ILE A 179 -2.07 -16.16 -2.06
C ILE A 179 -2.70 -16.69 -3.36
N SER A 180 -3.13 -17.96 -3.34
CA SER A 180 -3.80 -18.60 -4.48
C SER A 180 -5.12 -17.92 -4.83
N LYS A 181 -6.02 -17.72 -3.85
CA LYS A 181 -7.34 -17.09 -4.07
C LYS A 181 -7.25 -15.65 -4.55
N LEU A 182 -6.27 -14.89 -4.07
CA LEU A 182 -6.04 -13.50 -4.50
C LEU A 182 -5.22 -13.39 -5.78
N LYS A 183 -4.68 -14.51 -6.30
CA LYS A 183 -3.80 -14.58 -7.47
C LYS A 183 -2.60 -13.63 -7.35
N VAL A 184 -2.02 -13.50 -6.16
CA VAL A 184 -0.87 -12.61 -5.90
C VAL A 184 0.43 -13.38 -5.89
N ARG A 185 1.53 -12.75 -6.34
CA ARG A 185 2.88 -13.34 -6.32
C ARG A 185 3.63 -12.93 -5.06
N VAL A 186 3.22 -13.48 -3.92
CA VAL A 186 3.86 -13.21 -2.62
C VAL A 186 4.43 -14.51 -2.08
N LYS A 187 5.67 -14.48 -1.59
CA LYS A 187 6.27 -15.62 -0.89
C LYS A 187 5.70 -15.69 0.54
N VAL A 188 5.32 -16.89 0.98
CA VAL A 188 4.97 -17.10 2.39
C VAL A 188 6.23 -16.94 3.23
N ASP A 189 6.21 -15.94 4.11
CA ASP A 189 7.23 -15.70 5.10
C ASP A 189 6.59 -15.50 6.49
N ILE A 190 7.41 -15.49 7.53
CA ILE A 190 6.93 -15.32 8.92
C ILE A 190 6.16 -14.00 9.10
N ARG A 191 6.51 -12.96 8.33
CA ARG A 191 5.83 -11.65 8.41
C ARG A 191 4.41 -11.73 7.86
N LEU A 192 4.21 -12.47 6.77
CA LEU A 192 2.88 -12.74 6.23
C LEU A 192 2.05 -13.55 7.21
N CYS A 193 2.60 -14.65 7.76
CA CYS A 193 1.91 -15.47 8.75
C CYS A 193 1.46 -14.64 9.97
N GLY A 194 2.32 -13.77 10.49
CA GLY A 194 1.96 -12.87 11.59
C GLY A 194 0.82 -11.89 11.24
N ARG A 195 0.75 -11.40 10.00
CA ARG A 195 -0.36 -10.56 9.54
C ARG A 195 -1.66 -11.35 9.41
N VAL A 196 -1.59 -12.58 8.88
CA VAL A 196 -2.75 -13.47 8.75
C VAL A 196 -3.27 -13.89 10.13
N ALA A 197 -2.38 -14.13 11.11
CA ALA A 197 -2.76 -14.46 12.48
C ALA A 197 -3.54 -13.31 13.16
N ILE A 198 -3.17 -12.05 12.90
CA ILE A 198 -3.95 -10.88 13.35
C ILE A 198 -5.38 -10.92 12.77
N LEU A 199 -5.50 -11.17 11.47
CA LEU A 199 -6.80 -11.25 10.80
C LEU A 199 -7.65 -12.38 11.38
N ARG A 200 -7.05 -13.55 11.60
CA ARG A 200 -7.72 -14.74 12.15
C ARG A 200 -8.19 -14.53 13.58
N LYS A 201 -7.34 -13.97 14.43
CA LYS A 201 -7.70 -13.63 15.82
C LYS A 201 -8.89 -12.67 15.86
N LEU A 202 -8.83 -11.56 15.12
CA LEU A 202 -9.88 -10.55 15.16
C LEU A 202 -11.21 -11.07 14.64
N ILE A 203 -11.20 -11.98 13.66
CA ILE A 203 -12.45 -12.52 13.12
C ILE A 203 -13.08 -13.53 14.08
N ALA A 204 -12.25 -14.28 14.83
CA ALA A 204 -12.70 -15.17 15.88
C ALA A 204 -13.32 -14.40 17.07
N GLU A 205 -12.80 -13.20 17.37
CA GLU A 205 -13.37 -12.31 18.38
C GLU A 205 -14.64 -11.60 17.88
N LYS A 206 -14.64 -11.10 16.63
CA LYS A 206 -15.72 -10.28 16.09
C LYS A 206 -15.87 -10.42 14.57
N ASN A 207 -16.86 -11.21 14.14
CA ASN A 207 -17.24 -11.34 12.73
C ASN A 207 -18.44 -10.46 12.36
N ASP A 208 -18.28 -9.14 12.39
CA ASP A 208 -19.33 -8.19 12.00
C ASP A 208 -18.90 -7.25 10.87
N ASN A 209 -19.74 -6.27 10.55
CA ASN A 209 -19.47 -5.26 9.52
C ASN A 209 -18.39 -4.26 9.93
N THR A 210 -17.99 -4.23 11.22
CA THR A 210 -16.93 -3.37 11.73
C THR A 210 -15.57 -4.04 11.77
N TYR A 211 -15.48 -5.31 11.33
CA TYR A 211 -14.27 -6.13 11.33
C TYR A 211 -13.04 -5.39 10.77
N TRP A 212 -13.14 -4.85 9.55
CA TRP A 212 -12.01 -4.13 8.93
C TRP A 212 -11.57 -2.90 9.72
N GLY A 213 -12.53 -2.17 10.29
CA GLY A 213 -12.23 -1.06 11.19
C GLY A 213 -11.50 -1.50 12.47
N ALA A 214 -11.80 -2.70 12.98
CA ALA A 214 -11.09 -3.28 14.12
C ALA A 214 -9.65 -3.67 13.76
N VAL A 215 -9.45 -4.28 12.58
CA VAL A 215 -8.12 -4.60 12.01
C VAL A 215 -7.27 -3.34 11.90
N ASP A 216 -7.80 -2.30 11.26
CA ASP A 216 -7.07 -1.04 11.05
C ASP A 216 -6.70 -0.37 12.37
N ARG A 217 -7.64 -0.33 13.34
CA ARG A 217 -7.37 0.19 14.68
C ARG A 217 -6.28 -0.61 15.40
N GLN A 218 -6.32 -1.94 15.33
CA GLN A 218 -5.31 -2.77 15.98
C GLN A 218 -3.93 -2.55 15.37
N LEU A 219 -3.83 -2.54 14.03
CA LEU A 219 -2.56 -2.27 13.34
C LEU A 219 -2.03 -0.86 13.63
N ALA A 220 -2.90 0.16 13.66
CA ALA A 220 -2.51 1.51 14.05
C ALA A 220 -1.98 1.57 15.49
N ASN A 221 -2.65 0.87 16.42
CA ASN A 221 -2.22 0.78 17.81
C ASN A 221 -0.85 0.10 17.96
N VAL A 222 -0.60 -0.99 17.22
CA VAL A 222 0.70 -1.68 17.23
C VAL A 222 1.80 -0.74 16.72
N ARG A 223 1.58 -0.06 15.59
CA ARG A 223 2.55 0.91 15.03
C ARG A 223 2.82 2.07 15.98
N LYS A 224 1.78 2.56 16.68
CA LYS A 224 1.91 3.65 17.67
C LYS A 224 2.70 3.22 18.90
N LYS A 225 2.44 2.02 19.44
CA LYS A 225 3.11 1.49 20.64
C LYS A 225 4.54 1.02 20.36
N HIS A 226 4.79 0.51 19.16
CA HIS A 226 6.07 -0.03 18.74
C HIS A 226 6.49 0.65 17.44
N PRO A 227 7.13 1.84 17.47
CA PRO A 227 7.54 2.52 16.23
C PRO A 227 8.69 1.78 15.51
N ASP A 228 9.50 1.02 16.23
CA ASP A 228 10.59 0.21 15.70
C ASP A 228 10.09 -1.09 15.04
N PRO A 229 10.39 -1.35 13.75
CA PRO A 229 9.96 -2.56 13.04
C PRO A 229 10.35 -3.88 13.71
N VAL A 230 11.50 -3.92 14.40
CA VAL A 230 11.95 -5.14 15.10
C VAL A 230 11.05 -5.42 16.30
N LYS A 231 10.72 -4.38 17.07
CA LYS A 231 9.78 -4.48 18.19
C LYS A 231 8.36 -4.82 17.71
N GLN A 232 7.90 -4.27 16.59
CA GLN A 232 6.63 -4.65 15.98
C GLN A 232 6.60 -6.14 15.66
N SER A 233 7.63 -6.63 14.96
CA SER A 233 7.71 -8.03 14.55
C SER A 233 7.73 -8.98 15.75
N LYS A 234 8.50 -8.62 16.79
CA LYS A 234 8.54 -9.38 18.05
C LYS A 234 7.18 -9.41 18.75
N TRP A 235 6.51 -8.27 18.82
CA TRP A 235 5.18 -8.17 19.44
C TRP A 235 4.13 -8.99 18.67
N ILE A 236 4.11 -8.88 17.33
CA ILE A 236 3.19 -9.64 16.48
C ILE A 236 3.44 -11.14 16.66
N LYS A 237 4.70 -11.57 16.70
CA LYS A 237 5.04 -12.98 16.98
C LYS A 237 4.45 -13.43 18.32
N GLN A 238 4.78 -12.74 19.41
CA GLN A 238 4.42 -13.13 20.77
C GLN A 238 2.91 -13.09 21.06
N HIS A 239 2.19 -12.12 20.50
CA HIS A 239 0.78 -11.87 20.85
C HIS A 239 -0.24 -12.31 19.81
N MET A 240 0.22 -12.66 18.61
CA MET A 240 -0.65 -13.04 17.50
C MET A 240 -0.25 -14.41 16.96
N LEU A 241 1.01 -14.57 16.51
CA LEU A 241 1.42 -15.80 15.84
C LEU A 241 1.60 -17.00 16.79
N ASP A 242 2.28 -16.82 17.93
CA ASP A 242 2.53 -17.93 18.86
C ASP A 242 1.22 -18.48 19.47
N PRO A 243 0.24 -17.64 19.90
CA PRO A 243 -1.08 -18.14 20.33
C PRO A 243 -1.86 -18.84 19.22
N ASP A 244 -1.74 -18.35 17.99
CA ASP A 244 -2.41 -18.90 16.83
C ASP A 244 -1.85 -20.29 16.46
N LEU A 245 -0.53 -20.47 16.52
CA LEU A 245 0.13 -21.78 16.37
C LEU A 245 -0.23 -22.76 17.49
N ALA A 246 -0.46 -22.27 18.71
CA ALA A 246 -0.89 -23.12 19.82
C ALA A 246 -2.30 -23.68 19.59
N LEU A 247 -3.20 -22.87 18.99
CA LEU A 247 -4.60 -23.20 18.82
C LEU A 247 -4.89 -24.06 17.56
N TYR A 248 -4.17 -23.80 16.46
CA TYR A 248 -4.50 -24.30 15.13
C TYR A 248 -3.45 -25.26 14.53
N LYS A 249 -2.81 -26.06 15.40
CA LYS A 249 -1.71 -27.01 15.12
C LYS A 249 -0.32 -26.37 15.06
N HIS A 250 0.63 -27.10 15.62
CA HIS A 250 2.03 -26.71 15.63
C HIS A 250 2.69 -26.98 14.28
N VAL A 251 3.10 -25.92 13.58
CA VAL A 251 3.91 -26.00 12.37
C VAL A 251 5.32 -25.50 12.69
N GLU A 252 6.33 -26.27 12.31
CA GLU A 252 7.72 -25.82 12.43
C GLU A 252 8.01 -24.68 11.43
N LEU A 253 8.07 -23.44 11.93
CA LEU A 253 8.37 -22.26 11.10
C LEU A 253 9.84 -22.17 10.62
N LYS A 254 10.70 -23.13 10.98
CA LYS A 254 12.14 -23.08 10.68
C LYS A 254 12.42 -23.08 9.17
N ASP A 255 11.58 -23.75 8.41
CA ASP A 255 11.73 -23.86 6.96
C ASP A 255 11.37 -22.55 6.24
N LEU A 256 10.50 -21.72 6.84
CA LEU A 256 10.15 -20.40 6.32
C LEU A 256 11.23 -19.34 6.57
N ALA A 257 12.08 -19.53 7.59
CA ALA A 257 13.16 -18.61 7.92
C ALA A 257 14.39 -18.77 6.99
N SER A 258 14.56 -19.97 6.42
CA SER A 258 15.77 -20.37 5.69
C SER A 258 15.72 -20.07 4.20
N GLY A 259 14.61 -19.52 3.70
CA GLY A 259 14.51 -19.13 2.31
C GLY A 259 15.59 -18.09 2.00
N PRO A 260 16.40 -18.25 0.92
CA PRO A 260 17.37 -17.24 0.52
C PRO A 260 16.60 -15.94 0.50
N GLY A 261 17.02 -15.00 1.35
CA GLY A 261 16.40 -13.69 1.43
C GLY A 261 16.49 -13.16 0.01
N VAL A 262 15.40 -13.23 -0.74
CA VAL A 262 15.35 -12.66 -2.07
C VAL A 262 15.68 -11.21 -1.76
N PRO A 263 16.86 -10.71 -2.18
CA PRO A 263 17.18 -9.32 -1.95
C PRO A 263 15.94 -8.58 -2.44
N PHE A 264 15.43 -7.64 -1.64
CA PHE A 264 14.38 -6.77 -2.12
C PHE A 264 14.95 -6.14 -3.38
N VAL A 265 14.61 -6.70 -4.54
CA VAL A 265 14.95 -6.14 -5.83
C VAL A 265 13.98 -4.97 -5.86
N PRO A 266 14.42 -3.72 -5.62
CA PRO A 266 13.57 -2.60 -5.98
C PRO A 266 13.17 -2.89 -7.42
N MET A 267 11.87 -3.05 -7.68
CA MET A 267 11.33 -3.31 -9.01
C MET A 267 12.12 -2.43 -9.96
N ALA A 268 13.02 -3.05 -10.74
CA ALA A 268 13.76 -2.33 -11.74
C ALA A 268 12.66 -1.77 -12.63
N GLY A 269 12.53 -0.45 -12.68
CA GLY A 269 11.60 0.20 -13.58
C GLY A 269 11.77 -0.44 -14.96
N PRO A 270 10.67 -0.61 -15.72
CA PRO A 270 10.65 -1.44 -16.92
C PRO A 270 11.90 -1.19 -17.74
N SER A 271 12.74 -2.23 -17.87
CA SER A 271 13.96 -2.17 -18.67
C SER A 271 13.58 -1.58 -20.01
N ARG A 272 14.13 -0.41 -20.32
CA ARG A 272 14.05 0.15 -21.67
C ARG A 272 14.48 -0.97 -22.61
N LEU A 273 13.56 -1.39 -23.48
CA LEU A 273 13.90 -2.27 -24.57
C LEU A 273 15.10 -1.64 -25.30
N PRO A 274 16.13 -2.42 -25.65
CA PRO A 274 17.22 -1.91 -26.46
C PRO A 274 16.60 -1.34 -27.74
N ASP A 275 16.94 -0.08 -28.04
CA ASP A 275 16.64 0.53 -29.33
C ASP A 275 17.20 -0.39 -30.40
N ALA A 276 16.30 -0.98 -31.19
CA ALA A 276 16.67 -1.66 -32.42
C ALA A 276 17.19 -0.58 -33.38
N SER A 277 18.49 -0.36 -33.32
CA SER A 277 19.23 0.40 -34.32
C SER A 277 19.37 -0.51 -35.54
N ASP A 278 18.65 -0.13 -36.59
CA ASP A 278 19.11 -0.05 -37.97
C ASP A 278 20.25 -1.02 -38.36
N ASP A 279 19.87 -2.18 -38.92
CA ASP A 279 20.65 -2.77 -40.01
C ASP A 279 20.13 -2.14 -41.32
N GLU A 280 21.06 -1.52 -42.05
CA GLU A 280 20.90 -0.92 -43.38
C GLU A 280 20.39 -1.90 -44.46
#